data_AF-A0A6B1HP26-F1
#
_entry.id   AF-A0A6B1HP26-F1
#
_cell.length_a   1.000
_cell.length_b   1.000
_cell.length_c   1.000
_cell.angle_alpha   90.00
_cell.angle_beta   90.00
_cell.angle_gamma   90.00
#
_symmetry.space_group_name_H-M   'P 1'
#
loop_
_entity.id
_entity.type
_entity.pdbx_description
1 polymer ?
#
loop_
_entity_poly.entity_id
_entity_poly.type
_entity_poly.pdbx_seq_one_letter_code
_entity_poly.pdbx_strand_id
1 'polypeptide(L)' 'MAIEVEVAEADLIEARRAEIDELGMVMERNGPASVVVREVPALLFDHDIEQLARDVIADFVAYGSSDVLLERQERLLAGT' A
#
# COMPACT_ATOMS: atom_id res chain seq x y z
N MET A 1 -6.26 -11.57 -7.28
CA MET A 1 -7.01 -11.69 -6.01
C MET A 1 -7.39 -10.30 -5.54
N ALA A 2 -8.63 -10.03 -5.17
CA ALA A 2 -9.05 -8.69 -4.71
C ALA A 2 -9.17 -8.64 -3.18
N ILE A 3 -8.68 -7.56 -2.58
CA ILE A 3 -8.68 -7.30 -1.14
C ILE A 3 -9.41 -5.98 -0.90
N GLU A 4 -10.31 -5.97 0.08
CA GLU A 4 -10.97 -4.76 0.55
C GLU A 4 -10.05 -4.02 1.53
N VAL A 5 -9.85 -2.73 1.27
CA VAL A 5 -8.94 -1.84 1.99
C VAL A 5 -9.60 -0.46 2.14
N GLU A 6 -9.08 0.40 2.99
CA GLU A 6 -9.54 1.79 3.05
C GLU A 6 -9.14 2.58 1.80
N VAL A 7 -9.85 3.67 1.55
CA VAL A 7 -9.62 4.53 0.37
C VAL A 7 -8.21 5.10 0.36
N ALA A 8 -7.67 5.46 1.52
CA ALA A 8 -6.31 5.98 1.64
C ALA A 8 -5.24 4.92 1.32
N GLU A 9 -5.48 3.67 1.72
CA GLU A 9 -4.57 2.55 1.43
C GLU A 9 -4.54 2.26 -0.08
N ALA A 10 -5.72 2.22 -0.72
CA ALA A 10 -5.83 2.05 -2.16
C ALA A 10 -5.11 3.15 -2.95
N ASP A 11 -5.17 4.40 -2.46
CA ASP A 11 -4.48 5.54 -3.05
C ASP A 11 -2.96 5.43 -2.89
N LEU A 12 -2.49 5.02 -1.70
CA LEU A 12 -1.08 4.81 -1.42
C LEU A 12 -0.47 3.70 -2.29
N ILE A 13 -1.18 2.58 -2.42
CA ILE A 13 -0.75 1.46 -3.27
C ILE A 13 -0.68 1.89 -4.74
N GLU A 14 -1.64 2.69 -5.21
CA GLU A 14 -1.61 3.25 -6.56
C GLU A 14 -0.42 4.19 -6.76
N ALA A 15 -0.13 5.06 -5.78
CA ALA A 15 0.98 6.00 -5.81
C ALA A 15 2.36 5.32 -5.73
N ARG A 16 2.48 4.23 -4.94
CA ARG A 16 3.73 3.50 -4.72
C ARG A 16 3.82 2.20 -5.52
N ARG A 17 2.99 2.02 -6.56
CA ARG A 17 2.97 0.81 -7.41
C ARG A 17 4.34 0.36 -7.92
N ALA A 18 5.23 1.31 -8.19
CA ALA A 18 6.57 1.02 -8.71
C ALA A 18 7.46 0.37 -7.63
N GLU A 19 7.39 0.83 -6.38
CA GLU A 19 8.13 0.23 -5.27
C GLU A 19 7.65 -1.19 -5.00
N ILE A 20 6.35 -1.43 -5.09
CA ILE A 20 5.75 -2.76 -4.91
C ILE A 20 6.21 -3.71 -6.03
N ASP A 21 6.28 -3.21 -7.28
CA ASP A 21 6.82 -3.96 -8.43
C ASP A 21 8.29 -4.34 -8.23
N GLU A 22 9.11 -3.46 -7.67
CA GLU A 22 10.51 -3.74 -7.32
C GLU A 22 10.67 -4.85 -6.26
N LEU A 23 9.68 -5.02 -5.38
CA LEU A 23 9.63 -6.13 -4.43
C LEU A 23 9.23 -7.46 -5.10
N GLY A 24 8.87 -7.45 -6.39
CA GLY A 24 8.39 -8.61 -7.14
C GLY A 24 6.91 -8.90 -6.92
N MET A 25 6.14 -7.90 -6.46
CA MET A 25 4.70 -8.00 -6.24
C MET A 25 3.99 -6.99 -7.13
N VAL A 26 2.84 -7.35 -7.69
CA VAL A 26 2.06 -6.44 -8.53
C VAL A 26 0.70 -6.26 -7.91
N MET A 27 0.44 -5.04 -7.43
CA MET A 27 -0.84 -4.63 -6.87
C MET A 27 -1.39 -3.44 -7.65
N GLU A 28 -2.69 -3.47 -7.91
CA GLU A 28 -3.38 -2.38 -8.61
C GLU A 28 -4.68 -2.02 -7.89
N ARG A 29 -5.00 -0.73 -7.85
CA ARG A 29 -6.29 -0.28 -7.33
C ARG A 29 -7.43 -0.78 -8.22
N ASN A 30 -8.44 -1.40 -7.62
CA ASN A 30 -9.64 -1.91 -8.28
C ASN A 30 -10.92 -1.28 -7.70
N GLY A 31 -10.93 0.04 -7.59
CA GLY A 31 -12.06 0.80 -7.06
C GLY A 31 -11.65 1.73 -5.93
N PRO A 32 -12.62 2.42 -5.28
CA PRO A 32 -12.29 3.41 -4.27
C PRO A 32 -11.60 2.80 -3.05
N ALA A 33 -11.98 1.59 -2.65
CA ALA A 33 -11.60 0.90 -1.40
C ALA A 33 -11.25 -0.57 -1.67
N SER A 34 -10.61 -0.85 -2.80
CA SER A 34 -10.25 -2.22 -3.19
C SER A 34 -8.98 -2.24 -4.01
N VAL A 35 -8.14 -3.23 -3.75
CA VAL A 35 -6.87 -3.48 -4.43
C VAL A 35 -6.85 -4.91 -4.95
N VAL A 36 -6.42 -5.09 -6.19
CA VAL A 36 -6.21 -6.39 -6.81
C VAL A 36 -4.72 -6.72 -6.83
N VAL A 37 -4.37 -7.86 -6.25
CA VAL A 37 -3.05 -8.47 -6.36
C VAL A 37 -3.02 -9.33 -7.63
N ARG A 38 -2.11 -9.00 -8.54
CA ARG A 38 -1.91 -9.71 -9.82
C ARG A 38 -0.78 -10.72 -9.76
N GLU A 39 0.33 -10.34 -9.14
CA GLU A 39 1.54 -11.16 -9.07
C GLU A 39 2.13 -11.06 -7.68
N VAL A 40 2.70 -12.16 -7.19
CA VAL A 40 3.41 -12.24 -5.91
C VAL A 40 4.70 -13.03 -6.10
N PRO A 41 5.77 -12.72 -5.35
CA PRO A 41 7.04 -13.41 -5.53
C PRO A 41 6.89 -14.90 -5.18
N ALA A 42 7.38 -15.78 -6.07
CA ALA A 42 7.29 -17.23 -5.89
C ALA A 42 8.03 -17.76 -4.64
N LEU A 43 8.93 -16.95 -4.06
CA LEU A 43 9.63 -17.29 -2.82
C LEU A 43 8.70 -17.28 -1.59
N LEU A 44 7.57 -16.58 -1.67
CA LEU A 44 6.61 -16.40 -0.58
C LEU A 44 5.39 -17.34 -0.67
N PHE A 45 5.40 -18.28 -1.63
CA PHE A 45 4.27 -19.17 -1.97
C PHE A 45 3.88 -20.18 -0.86
N ASP A 46 4.71 -20.36 0.18
CA ASP A 46 4.41 -21.25 1.31
C ASP A 46 3.60 -20.54 2.42
N HIS A 47 3.49 -19.21 2.35
CA HIS A 47 2.68 -18.39 3.26
C HIS A 47 1.35 -18.00 2.63
N ASP A 48 0.37 -17.76 3.49
CA ASP A 48 -0.98 -17.33 3.12
C ASP A 48 -0.91 -16.00 2.34
N ILE A 49 -1.10 -16.08 1.02
CA ILE A 49 -0.92 -14.97 0.07
C ILE A 49 -1.83 -13.78 0.43
N GLU A 50 -3.02 -14.05 0.97
CA GLU A 50 -3.96 -13.03 1.43
C GLU A 50 -3.42 -12.26 2.63
N GLN A 51 -2.95 -13.00 3.66
CA GLN A 51 -2.36 -12.39 4.85
C GLN A 51 -1.10 -11.60 4.49
N LEU A 52 -0.25 -12.12 3.62
CA LEU A 52 0.95 -11.42 3.20
C LEU A 52 0.63 -10.12 2.48
N ALA A 53 -0.30 -10.14 1.51
CA ALA A 53 -0.69 -8.93 0.82
C ALA A 53 -1.27 -7.87 1.78
N ARG A 54 -2.07 -8.29 2.76
CA ARG A 54 -2.59 -7.42 3.81
C ARG A 54 -1.47 -6.86 4.70
N ASP A 55 -0.48 -7.68 5.07
CA ASP A 55 0.66 -7.27 5.88
C ASP A 55 1.52 -6.24 5.15
N VAL A 56 1.81 -6.46 3.86
CA VAL A 56 2.51 -5.50 3.00
C VAL A 56 1.74 -4.18 2.88
N ILE A 57 0.42 -4.23 2.65
CA ILE A 57 -0.41 -3.03 2.59
C ILE A 57 -0.33 -2.26 3.92
N ALA A 58 -0.46 -2.96 5.05
CA ALA A 58 -0.37 -2.36 6.38
C ALA A 58 1.02 -1.75 6.66
N ASP A 59 2.10 -2.40 6.23
CA ASP A 59 3.46 -1.89 6.36
C ASP A 59 3.67 -0.64 5.50
N PHE A 60 3.18 -0.65 4.25
CA PHE A 60 3.18 0.54 3.39
C PHE A 60 2.39 1.68 4.02
N VAL A 61 1.23 1.41 4.63
CA VAL A 61 0.42 2.43 5.31
C VAL A 61 1.15 2.99 6.54
N ALA A 62 1.85 2.14 7.30
CA ALA A 62 2.67 2.54 8.43
C ALA A 62 3.90 3.37 8.00
N TYR A 63 4.56 2.96 6.91
CA TYR A 63 5.71 3.65 6.32
C TYR A 63 5.29 4.99 5.69
N GLY A 64 4.23 4.98 4.88
CA GLY A 64 3.61 6.16 4.28
C GLY A 64 3.06 7.12 5.32
N SER A 65 2.57 6.64 6.46
CA SER A 65 2.23 7.50 7.60
C SER A 65 3.46 8.19 8.19
N SER A 66 4.66 7.60 8.16
CA SER A 66 5.88 8.29 8.61
C SER A 66 6.33 9.38 7.65
N ASP A 67 6.25 9.17 6.32
CA ASP A 67 6.49 10.22 5.32
C ASP A 67 5.42 11.32 5.39
N VAL A 68 4.15 10.96 5.53
CA VAL A 68 3.03 11.90 5.67
C VAL A 68 3.05 12.62 7.02
N LEU A 69 3.59 12.03 8.09
CA LEU A 69 3.78 12.72 9.38
C LEU A 69 4.84 13.84 9.26
N LEU A 70 5.83 13.70 8.38
CA LEU A 70 6.73 14.80 8.02
C LEU A 70 6.02 15.87 7.19
N GLU A 71 5.24 15.49 6.16
CA GLU A 71 4.46 16.45 5.36
C GLU A 71 3.32 17.13 6.15
N ARG A 72 2.78 16.49 7.20
CA ARG A 72 1.72 17.06 8.04
C ARG A 72 2.23 18.09 9.06
N GLN A 73 3.53 18.16 9.34
CA GLN A 73 4.10 19.28 10.10
C GLN A 73 4.12 20.59 9.31
N GLU A 74 4.22 20.55 7.98
CA GLU A 74 4.25 21.77 7.16
C GLU A 74 2.90 22.51 7.14
N ARG A 75 1.81 21.80 7.46
CA ARG A 75 0.47 22.37 7.50
C ARG A 75 0.10 23.04 8.84
N LEU A 76 0.94 22.89 9.88
CA LEU A 76 0.78 23.62 11.15
C LEU A 76 1.62 24.91 11.21
N LEU A 77 2.50 25.17 10.23
CA LEU A 77 3.32 26.39 10.14
C LEU A 77 2.86 27.36 9.04
N ALA A 78 1.90 26.97 8.20
CA ALA A 78 1.39 27.80 7.09
C ALA A 78 -0.07 28.25 7.28
N GLY A 79 -0.48 28.55 8.52
CA GLY A 79 -1.85 28.95 8.82
C GLY A 79 -2.01 29.88 10.03
N THR A 80 -1.68 31.16 9.82
CA THR A 80 -1.98 32.36 10.63
C THR A 80 -1.19 32.62 11.91
#